data_AF-A0A2V8G680-F1
#
_entry.id   AF-A0A2V8G680-F1
#
_cell.length_a   1.000
_cell.length_b   1.000
_cell.length_c   1.000
_cell.angle_alpha   90.00
_cell.angle_beta   90.00
_cell.angle_gamma   90.00
#
_symmetry.space_group_name_H-M   'P 1'
#
loop_
_entity.id
_entity.type
_entity.pdbx_description
1 polymer ?
#
loop_
_entity_poly.entity_id
_entity_poly.type
_entity_poly.pdbx_seq_one_letter_code
_entity_poly.pdbx_strand_id
1 'polypeptide(L)'
;MTPIALRQQHQREPRSSIAVPAPIVSVAICTYNSLRFIDETLQSVFAQTFQDFEIVLVDDGSTDGSVDFIERHHSDPRVTIVRQPHQSLRVARPSAVAHSNGEFIAFLDQDDVWLPNKLERQVAAGRASEDAALIFSDCWLIDDSGHTIGRLSDQYDFSATSNCCSAGASSRIPPRSCARRLCDLSEASITTTSTSAITTSGYDSHAGTV
;
A
#
# COMPACT_ATOMS: atom_id res chain seq x y z
N MET A 1 46.20 0.50 -41.70
CA MET A 1 44.77 0.79 -41.51
C MET A 1 44.05 -0.55 -41.41
N THR A 2 43.66 -0.96 -40.21
CA THR A 2 43.05 -2.26 -39.92
C THR A 2 41.58 -2.03 -39.59
N PRO A 3 40.61 -2.69 -40.24
CA PRO A 3 39.21 -2.46 -39.92
C PRO A 3 38.86 -3.13 -38.58
N ILE A 4 38.17 -2.38 -37.73
CA ILE A 4 37.60 -2.84 -36.46
C ILE A 4 36.39 -3.71 -36.77
N ALA A 5 36.39 -4.96 -36.30
CA ALA A 5 35.24 -5.85 -36.40
C ALA A 5 34.09 -5.34 -35.51
N LEU A 6 32.92 -5.12 -36.10
CA LEU A 6 31.68 -4.83 -35.34
C LEU A 6 31.34 -6.04 -34.45
N ARG A 7 31.26 -5.80 -33.14
CA ARG A 7 30.65 -6.75 -32.19
C ARG A 7 29.20 -6.99 -32.60
N GLN A 8 28.89 -8.22 -32.98
CA GLN A 8 27.52 -8.67 -33.13
C GLN A 8 26.82 -8.58 -31.76
N GLN A 9 25.84 -7.70 -31.66
CA GLN A 9 24.92 -7.67 -30.52
C GLN A 9 24.10 -8.96 -30.57
N HIS A 10 24.25 -9.81 -29.55
CA HIS A 10 23.35 -10.93 -29.32
C HIS A 10 21.94 -10.37 -29.10
N GLN A 11 21.09 -10.45 -30.11
CA GLN A 11 19.66 -10.23 -29.96
C GLN A 11 19.11 -11.41 -29.16
N ARG A 12 18.60 -11.15 -27.95
CA ARG A 12 17.83 -12.15 -27.20
C ARG A 12 16.47 -12.28 -27.87
N GLU A 13 16.21 -13.46 -28.42
CA GLU A 13 14.88 -13.88 -28.89
C GLU A 13 13.83 -13.67 -27.80
N PRO A 14 12.63 -13.14 -28.12
CA PRO A 14 11.58 -12.97 -27.14
C PRO A 14 11.05 -14.35 -26.75
N ARG A 15 11.29 -14.75 -25.49
CA ARG A 15 10.53 -15.85 -24.89
C ARG A 15 9.07 -15.45 -24.89
N SER A 16 8.24 -16.22 -25.58
CA SER A 16 6.78 -16.19 -25.47
C SER A 16 6.39 -16.28 -23.99
N SER A 17 6.08 -15.14 -23.38
CA SER A 17 5.50 -15.07 -22.05
C SER A 17 3.99 -15.19 -22.20
N ILE A 18 3.41 -16.23 -21.62
CA ILE A 18 1.99 -16.26 -21.32
C ILE A 18 1.72 -15.01 -20.47
N ALA A 19 0.97 -14.04 -21.01
CA ALA A 19 0.57 -12.86 -20.26
C ALA A 19 -0.41 -13.33 -19.18
N VAL A 20 0.05 -13.42 -17.94
CA VAL A 20 -0.84 -13.58 -16.79
C VAL A 20 -1.66 -12.29 -16.71
N PRO A 21 -3.01 -12.35 -16.71
CA PRO A 21 -3.82 -11.15 -16.56
C PRO A 21 -3.43 -10.41 -15.29
N ALA A 22 -3.31 -9.08 -15.37
CA ALA A 22 -3.05 -8.27 -14.21
C ALA A 22 -4.20 -8.43 -13.19
N PRO A 23 -3.89 -8.50 -11.87
CA PRO A 23 -4.91 -8.63 -10.84
C PRO A 23 -5.77 -7.35 -10.76
N ILE A 24 -6.95 -7.42 -10.14
CA ILE A 24 -7.74 -6.20 -9.90
C ILE A 24 -7.12 -5.35 -8.77
N VAL A 25 -6.60 -5.99 -7.72
CA VAL A 25 -6.03 -5.29 -6.56
C VAL A 25 -4.57 -5.69 -6.33
N SER A 26 -3.69 -4.72 -6.16
CA SER A 26 -2.38 -4.92 -5.51
C SER A 26 -2.47 -4.51 -4.05
N VAL A 27 -2.29 -5.47 -3.15
CA VAL A 27 -2.16 -5.21 -1.72
C VAL A 27 -0.71 -4.85 -1.42
N ALA A 28 -0.45 -3.57 -1.16
CA ALA A 28 0.88 -3.02 -0.94
C ALA A 28 1.20 -2.98 0.56
N ILE A 29 2.15 -3.82 1.00
CA ILE A 29 2.59 -3.93 2.40
C ILE A 29 4.06 -3.49 2.48
N CYS A 30 4.36 -2.46 3.25
CA CYS A 30 5.74 -2.05 3.54
C CYS A 30 6.13 -2.59 4.91
N THR A 31 7.19 -3.41 4.96
CA THR A 31 7.63 -4.07 6.19
C THR A 31 9.02 -3.61 6.66
N TYR A 32 9.18 -3.48 7.97
CA TYR A 32 10.44 -3.27 8.68
C TYR A 32 10.29 -3.79 10.11
N ASN A 33 11.02 -4.85 10.45
CA ASN A 33 11.04 -5.50 11.77
C ASN A 33 9.65 -5.80 12.35
N SER A 34 8.86 -6.62 11.65
CA SER A 34 7.46 -6.92 11.94
C SER A 34 7.18 -8.38 12.26
N LEU A 35 8.20 -9.16 12.61
CA LEU A 35 8.07 -10.60 12.86
C LEU A 35 6.91 -10.94 13.80
N ARG A 36 6.63 -10.03 14.75
CA ARG A 36 5.53 -10.16 15.71
C ARG A 36 4.13 -10.18 15.08
N PHE A 37 3.89 -9.43 14.01
CA PHE A 37 2.53 -9.16 13.50
C PHE A 37 2.31 -9.56 12.05
N ILE A 38 3.37 -9.69 11.26
CA ILE A 38 3.25 -9.86 9.81
C ILE A 38 2.48 -11.11 9.39
N ASP A 39 2.55 -12.17 10.19
CA ASP A 39 1.77 -13.38 9.93
C ASP A 39 0.27 -13.10 9.99
N GLU A 40 -0.20 -12.45 11.06
CA GLU A 40 -1.61 -12.11 11.24
C GLU A 40 -2.11 -11.17 10.13
N THR A 41 -1.29 -10.18 9.77
CA THR A 41 -1.56 -9.26 8.66
C THR A 41 -1.73 -10.02 7.34
N LEU A 42 -0.80 -10.90 6.98
CA LEU A 42 -0.87 -11.69 5.74
C LEU A 42 -2.06 -12.66 5.75
N GLN A 43 -2.31 -13.36 6.85
CA GLN A 43 -3.47 -14.25 6.98
C GLN A 43 -4.79 -13.49 6.76
N SER A 44 -4.90 -12.25 7.21
CA SER A 44 -6.09 -11.41 6.98
C SER A 44 -6.32 -11.06 5.50
N VAL A 45 -5.24 -10.95 4.72
CA VAL A 45 -5.31 -10.72 3.27
C VAL A 45 -5.67 -12.01 2.54
N PHE A 46 -5.08 -13.15 2.92
CA PHE A 46 -5.43 -14.43 2.31
C PHE A 46 -6.87 -14.87 2.60
N ALA A 47 -7.40 -14.47 3.76
CA ALA A 47 -8.78 -14.73 4.17
C ALA A 47 -9.82 -13.81 3.51
N GLN A 48 -9.44 -12.91 2.59
CA GLN A 48 -10.40 -12.04 1.91
C GLN A 48 -11.41 -12.84 1.08
N THR A 49 -12.67 -12.38 1.00
CA THR A 49 -13.68 -13.00 0.11
C THR A 49 -13.38 -12.73 -1.37
N PHE A 50 -12.75 -11.60 -1.66
CA PHE A 50 -12.26 -11.23 -2.99
C PHE A 50 -10.87 -11.83 -3.22
N GLN A 51 -10.70 -12.60 -4.30
CA GLN A 51 -9.49 -13.41 -4.55
C GLN A 51 -8.63 -12.93 -5.73
N ASP A 52 -9.10 -11.97 -6.52
CA ASP A 52 -8.39 -11.42 -7.68
C ASP A 52 -7.42 -10.29 -7.26
N PHE A 53 -6.40 -10.68 -6.50
CA PHE A 53 -5.38 -9.78 -5.97
C PHE A 53 -3.97 -10.36 -6.06
N GLU A 54 -2.98 -9.47 -6.01
CA GLU A 54 -1.59 -9.80 -5.66
C GLU A 54 -1.19 -9.11 -4.35
N ILE A 55 -0.11 -9.58 -3.74
CA ILE A 55 0.53 -8.94 -2.58
C ILE A 55 1.92 -8.48 -3.01
N VAL A 56 2.17 -7.18 -2.88
CA VAL A 56 3.48 -6.57 -3.07
C VAL A 56 4.03 -6.20 -1.71
N LEU A 57 4.99 -6.99 -1.22
CA LEU A 57 5.60 -6.80 0.08
C LEU A 57 7.00 -6.20 -0.08
N VAL A 58 7.18 -4.97 0.38
CA VAL A 58 8.47 -4.26 0.33
C VAL A 58 9.12 -4.33 1.70
N ASP A 59 10.21 -5.08 1.82
CA ASP A 59 11.06 -5.09 3.01
C ASP A 59 12.08 -3.94 2.99
N ASP A 60 11.95 -3.02 3.94
CA ASP A 60 12.82 -1.86 4.14
C ASP A 60 13.99 -2.20 5.08
N GLY A 61 14.64 -3.33 4.83
CA GLY A 61 15.87 -3.76 5.50
C GLY A 61 15.67 -4.36 6.88
N SER A 62 14.69 -5.27 7.06
CA SER A 62 14.46 -5.95 8.34
C SER A 62 15.65 -6.81 8.76
N THR A 63 15.88 -6.89 10.08
CA THR A 63 16.96 -7.67 10.71
C THR A 63 16.45 -8.63 11.78
N ASP A 64 15.15 -8.64 12.06
CA ASP A 64 14.53 -9.47 13.10
C ASP A 64 14.10 -10.86 12.61
N GLY A 65 14.32 -11.19 11.33
CA GLY A 65 13.89 -12.45 10.71
C GLY A 65 12.49 -12.39 10.07
N SER A 66 11.86 -11.21 9.96
CA SER A 66 10.56 -11.03 9.29
C SER A 66 10.53 -11.64 7.89
N VAL A 67 11.53 -11.34 7.05
CA VAL A 67 11.54 -11.80 5.66
C VAL A 67 11.71 -13.32 5.57
N ASP A 68 12.64 -13.87 6.35
CA ASP A 68 12.87 -15.32 6.40
C ASP A 68 11.63 -16.07 6.90
N PHE A 69 10.84 -15.47 7.79
CA PHE A 69 9.55 -16.01 8.20
C PHE A 69 8.57 -16.00 7.03
N ILE A 70 8.39 -14.86 6.35
CA ILE A 70 7.44 -14.73 5.23
C ILE A 70 7.76 -15.74 4.13
N GLU A 71 9.02 -15.84 3.71
CA GLU A 71 9.42 -16.77 2.63
C GLU A 71 9.18 -18.23 2.97
N ARG A 72 9.34 -18.61 4.26
CA ARG A 72 9.14 -19.99 4.71
C ARG A 72 7.67 -20.36 4.91
N HIS A 73 6.83 -19.41 5.31
CA HIS A 73 5.46 -19.68 5.73
C HIS A 73 4.41 -19.27 4.69
N HIS A 74 4.75 -18.40 3.74
CA HIS A 74 3.82 -17.81 2.78
C HIS A 74 4.29 -17.99 1.32
N SER A 75 4.39 -19.25 0.87
CA SER A 75 4.75 -19.60 -0.52
C SER A 75 3.56 -19.48 -1.49
N ASP A 76 2.78 -18.41 -1.40
CA ASP A 76 1.66 -18.14 -2.30
C ASP A 76 2.18 -17.43 -3.56
N PRO A 77 1.84 -17.90 -4.79
CA PRO A 77 2.31 -17.29 -6.03
C PRO A 77 1.86 -15.84 -6.24
N ARG A 78 0.87 -15.36 -5.48
CA ARG A 78 0.41 -13.96 -5.48
C ARG A 78 1.34 -13.03 -4.71
N VAL A 79 2.28 -13.56 -3.91
CA VAL A 79 3.18 -12.75 -3.08
C VAL A 79 4.48 -12.47 -3.83
N THR A 80 4.77 -11.18 -4.03
CA THR A 80 6.06 -10.69 -4.49
C THR A 80 6.76 -9.96 -3.36
N ILE A 81 7.98 -10.38 -3.03
CA ILE A 81 8.82 -9.74 -2.01
C ILE A 81 9.90 -8.90 -2.69
N VAL A 82 9.93 -7.61 -2.40
CA VAL A 82 10.96 -6.66 -2.85
C VAL A 82 11.79 -6.27 -1.64
N ARG A 83 13.10 -6.50 -1.68
CA ARG A 83 14.01 -6.13 -0.58
C ARG A 83 14.79 -4.87 -0.95
N GLN A 84 14.93 -3.96 0.01
CA GLN A 84 15.75 -2.76 -0.12
C GLN A 84 16.51 -2.46 1.18
N PRO A 85 17.63 -1.70 1.14
CA PRO A 85 18.25 -1.17 2.35
C PRO A 85 17.28 -0.24 3.11
N HIS A 86 17.41 -0.17 4.44
CA HIS A 86 16.56 0.68 5.27
C HIS A 86 16.67 2.16 4.89
N GLN A 87 15.58 2.73 4.38
CA GLN A 87 15.51 4.11 3.89
C GLN A 87 14.30 4.89 4.39
N SER A 88 13.41 4.25 5.15
CA SER A 88 12.10 4.70 5.62
C SER A 88 10.93 4.41 4.69
N LEU A 89 9.76 4.41 5.31
CA LEU A 89 8.46 4.25 4.67
C LEU A 89 8.15 5.27 3.54
N ARG A 90 8.81 6.45 3.56
CA ARG A 90 8.69 7.44 2.47
C ARG A 90 9.27 6.93 1.15
N VAL A 91 10.24 6.02 1.21
CA VAL A 91 10.86 5.40 0.03
C VAL A 91 10.23 4.04 -0.27
N ALA A 92 9.88 3.27 0.76
CA ALA A 92 9.26 1.95 0.59
C ALA A 92 7.89 2.03 -0.12
N ARG A 93 7.05 3.03 0.20
CA ARG A 93 5.70 3.15 -0.43
C ARG A 93 5.74 3.39 -1.93
N PRO A 94 6.52 4.35 -2.46
CA PRO A 94 6.72 4.47 -3.91
C PRO A 94 7.24 3.19 -4.56
N SER A 95 8.13 2.45 -3.88
CA SER A 95 8.60 1.15 -4.36
C SER A 95 7.45 0.14 -4.47
N ALA A 96 6.56 0.05 -3.47
CA ALA A 96 5.41 -0.83 -3.51
C ALA A 96 4.47 -0.50 -4.67
N VAL A 97 4.21 0.80 -4.90
CA VAL A 97 3.42 1.27 -6.04
C VAL A 97 4.08 0.90 -7.37
N ALA A 98 5.39 1.07 -7.51
CA ALA A 98 6.11 0.77 -8.74
C ALA A 98 6.11 -0.73 -9.11
N HIS A 99 5.92 -1.62 -8.13
CA HIS A 99 5.84 -3.07 -8.34
C HIS A 99 4.40 -3.60 -8.38
N SER A 100 3.40 -2.72 -8.20
CA SER A 100 1.98 -3.07 -8.26
C SER A 100 1.51 -3.09 -9.71
N ASN A 101 0.79 -4.15 -10.08
CA ASN A 101 0.21 -4.35 -11.41
C ASN A 101 -1.32 -4.20 -11.42
N GLY A 102 -1.93 -4.08 -10.24
CA GLY A 102 -3.36 -4.03 -10.06
C GLY A 102 -3.96 -2.69 -10.47
N GLU A 103 -5.24 -2.72 -10.86
CA GLU A 103 -6.00 -1.51 -11.15
C GLU A 103 -6.19 -0.64 -9.90
N PHE A 104 -6.41 -1.28 -8.75
CA PHE A 104 -6.45 -0.64 -7.44
C PHE A 104 -5.23 -1.00 -6.62
N ILE A 105 -4.67 -0.03 -5.91
CA ILE A 105 -3.60 -0.26 -4.93
C ILE A 105 -4.19 -0.06 -3.54
N ALA A 106 -4.19 -1.11 -2.74
CA ALA A 106 -4.67 -1.09 -1.36
C ALA A 106 -3.48 -1.15 -0.40
N PHE A 107 -3.22 -0.05 0.31
CA PHE A 107 -2.16 0.00 1.33
C PHE A 107 -2.60 -0.70 2.61
N LEU A 108 -1.76 -1.60 3.10
CA LEU A 108 -1.92 -2.28 4.39
C LEU A 108 -0.65 -2.11 5.21
N ASP A 109 -0.78 -1.59 6.42
CA ASP A 109 0.35 -1.53 7.36
C ASP A 109 0.64 -2.95 7.89
N GLN A 110 1.93 -3.24 8.11
CA GLN A 110 2.49 -4.55 8.49
C GLN A 110 1.99 -5.13 9.82
N ASP A 111 1.24 -4.35 10.59
CA ASP A 111 0.68 -4.68 11.90
C ASP A 111 -0.85 -4.50 11.96
N ASP A 112 -1.50 -4.16 10.84
CA ASP A 112 -2.95 -4.04 10.74
C ASP A 112 -3.59 -5.36 10.25
N VAL A 113 -4.90 -5.51 10.50
CA VAL A 113 -5.69 -6.69 10.12
C VAL A 113 -6.95 -6.23 9.38
N TRP A 114 -7.30 -6.91 8.30
CA TRP A 114 -8.52 -6.61 7.57
C TRP A 114 -9.65 -7.59 7.85
N LEU A 115 -10.88 -7.08 7.91
CA LEU A 115 -12.06 -7.95 7.90
C LEU A 115 -12.19 -8.67 6.55
N PRO A 116 -12.75 -9.90 6.52
CA PRO A 116 -12.75 -10.75 5.32
C PRO A 116 -13.37 -10.12 4.07
N ASN A 117 -14.33 -9.21 4.20
CA ASN A 117 -15.04 -8.61 3.06
C ASN A 117 -14.50 -7.23 2.64
N LYS A 118 -13.34 -6.80 3.13
CA LYS A 118 -12.84 -5.45 2.88
C LYS A 118 -12.58 -5.19 1.40
N LEU A 119 -11.80 -6.06 0.74
CA LEU A 119 -11.45 -5.87 -0.67
C LEU A 119 -12.68 -5.92 -1.57
N GLU A 120 -13.57 -6.89 -1.37
CA GLU A 120 -14.82 -7.02 -2.11
C GLU A 120 -15.65 -5.74 -2.08
N ARG A 121 -15.83 -5.18 -0.88
CA ARG A 121 -16.63 -3.97 -0.68
C ARG A 121 -15.97 -2.72 -1.23
N GLN A 122 -14.65 -2.57 -1.09
CA GLN A 122 -13.93 -1.41 -1.63
C GLN A 122 -13.87 -1.44 -3.16
N VAL A 123 -13.65 -2.61 -3.77
CA VAL A 123 -13.72 -2.76 -5.23
C VAL A 123 -15.12 -2.41 -5.73
N ALA A 124 -16.18 -2.93 -5.10
CA ALA A 124 -17.55 -2.59 -5.47
C ALA A 124 -17.84 -1.08 -5.38
N ALA A 125 -17.39 -0.42 -4.31
CA ALA A 125 -17.54 1.01 -4.13
C ALA A 125 -16.78 1.82 -5.20
N GLY A 126 -15.57 1.39 -5.55
CA GLY A 126 -14.77 2.04 -6.59
C GLY A 126 -15.36 1.88 -7.98
N ARG A 127 -15.87 0.69 -8.32
CA ARG A 127 -16.57 0.46 -9.59
C ARG A 127 -17.86 1.27 -9.72
N ALA A 128 -18.52 1.57 -8.60
CA ALA A 128 -19.74 2.37 -8.58
C ALA A 128 -19.47 3.89 -8.67
N SER A 129 -18.21 4.33 -8.60
CA SER A 129 -17.85 5.74 -8.62
C SER A 129 -16.75 6.00 -9.65
N GLU A 130 -17.16 6.50 -10.83
CA GLU A 130 -16.25 6.75 -11.96
C GLU A 130 -15.14 7.78 -11.66
N ASP A 131 -15.36 8.66 -10.67
CA ASP A 131 -14.46 9.76 -10.31
C ASP A 131 -13.73 9.58 -8.95
N ALA A 132 -13.92 8.44 -8.27
CA ALA A 132 -13.31 8.23 -6.96
C ALA A 132 -11.78 8.08 -7.06
N ALA A 133 -11.04 9.01 -6.47
CA ALA A 133 -9.58 8.93 -6.38
C ALA A 133 -9.11 8.12 -5.16
N LEU A 134 -9.92 8.05 -4.10
CA LEU A 134 -9.61 7.33 -2.88
C LEU A 134 -10.87 6.74 -2.25
N ILE A 135 -10.74 5.50 -1.76
CA ILE A 135 -11.78 4.77 -1.04
C ILE A 135 -11.20 4.33 0.29
N PHE A 136 -11.85 4.70 1.38
CA PHE A 136 -11.42 4.29 2.71
C PHE A 136 -12.62 3.83 3.55
N SER A 137 -12.29 3.18 4.65
CA SER A 137 -13.23 2.69 5.64
C SER A 137 -12.84 3.26 6.98
N ASP A 138 -13.80 3.30 7.90
CA ASP A 138 -13.43 3.39 9.30
C ASP A 138 -12.64 2.14 9.74
N CYS A 139 -12.11 2.18 10.96
CA CYS A 139 -11.47 1.04 11.57
C CYS A 139 -11.62 1.06 13.09
N TRP A 140 -11.69 -0.13 13.65
CA TRP A 140 -11.47 -0.36 15.06
C TRP A 140 -9.99 -0.23 15.35
N LEU A 141 -9.66 0.49 16.42
CA LEU A 141 -8.33 0.47 17.00
C LEU A 141 -8.24 -0.76 17.89
N ILE A 142 -7.17 -1.54 17.75
CA ILE A 142 -6.91 -2.72 18.58
C ILE A 142 -5.55 -2.60 19.27
N ASP A 143 -5.45 -3.19 20.46
CA ASP A 143 -4.18 -3.34 21.16
C ASP A 143 -3.33 -4.48 20.57
N ASP A 144 -2.18 -4.73 21.18
CA ASP A 144 -1.23 -5.74 20.74
C ASP A 144 -1.69 -7.19 20.96
N SER A 145 -2.77 -7.37 21.72
CA SER A 145 -3.48 -8.64 21.92
C SER A 145 -4.76 -8.75 21.09
N GLY A 146 -5.07 -7.74 20.27
CA GLY A 146 -6.23 -7.72 19.39
C GLY A 146 -7.52 -7.24 20.04
N HIS A 147 -7.49 -6.76 21.29
CA HIS A 147 -8.69 -6.19 21.92
C HIS A 147 -8.99 -4.81 21.36
N THR A 148 -10.25 -4.58 21.03
CA THR A 148 -10.74 -3.28 20.58
C THR A 148 -10.65 -2.23 21.69
N ILE A 149 -10.01 -1.10 21.39
CA ILE A 149 -9.83 0.04 22.30
C ILE A 149 -10.56 1.31 21.85
N GLY A 150 -11.22 1.28 20.69
CA GLY A 150 -12.05 2.38 20.17
C GLY A 150 -12.22 2.31 18.66
N ARG A 151 -12.82 3.34 18.05
CA ARG A 151 -12.86 3.53 16.59
C ARG A 151 -12.02 4.73 16.19
N LEU A 152 -11.53 4.72 14.95
CA LEU A 152 -10.84 5.86 14.39
C LEU A 152 -11.79 7.05 14.25
N SER A 153 -13.05 6.81 13.90
CA SER A 153 -14.12 7.82 13.85
C SER A 153 -14.44 8.48 15.19
N ASP A 154 -14.16 7.81 16.31
CA ASP A 154 -14.30 8.42 17.65
C ASP A 154 -13.25 9.52 17.88
N GLN A 155 -12.11 9.44 17.17
CA GLN A 155 -10.99 10.37 17.30
C GLN A 155 -10.95 11.40 16.17
N TYR A 156 -11.48 11.05 15.00
CA TYR A 156 -11.44 11.87 13.79
C TYR A 156 -12.84 11.98 13.19
N ASP A 157 -13.32 13.23 13.06
CA ASP A 157 -14.60 13.48 12.41
C ASP A 157 -14.46 13.35 10.87
N PHE A 158 -14.84 12.18 10.37
CA PHE A 158 -14.86 11.91 8.93
C PHE A 158 -15.98 12.64 8.19
N SER A 159 -17.00 13.17 8.89
CA SER A 159 -18.09 13.89 8.22
C SER A 159 -17.61 15.18 7.55
N ALA A 160 -16.50 15.75 8.05
CA ALA A 160 -15.83 16.92 7.46
C ALA A 160 -15.09 16.61 6.14
N THR A 161 -14.83 15.35 5.82
CA THR A 161 -14.10 14.95 4.59
C THR A 161 -14.96 14.93 3.33
N SER A 162 -16.29 15.11 3.47
CA SER A 162 -17.21 15.35 2.35
C SER A 162 -16.91 16.67 1.59
N ASN A 163 -16.11 17.57 2.17
CA ASN A 163 -15.71 18.86 1.59
C ASN A 163 -14.18 19.06 1.58
N CYS A 164 -13.40 18.03 1.23
CA CYS A 164 -11.93 18.13 1.21
C CYS A 164 -11.34 19.12 0.18
N CYS A 165 -12.15 19.81 -0.62
CA CYS A 165 -11.68 20.83 -1.55
C CYS A 165 -11.27 22.15 -0.88
N SER A 166 -11.47 22.37 0.43
CA SER A 166 -11.26 23.71 1.02
C SER A 166 -10.66 23.80 2.43
N ALA A 167 -10.22 22.70 3.06
CA ALA A 167 -9.63 22.79 4.40
C ALA A 167 -8.37 21.94 4.55
N GLY A 168 -7.23 22.61 4.72
CA GLY A 168 -6.00 22.00 5.19
C GLY A 168 -6.18 21.48 6.62
N ALA A 169 -6.53 20.20 6.75
CA ALA A 169 -6.59 19.53 8.05
C ALA A 169 -5.19 19.07 8.46
N SER A 170 -4.45 19.97 9.11
CA SER A 170 -3.29 19.60 9.93
C SER A 170 -3.80 19.09 11.27
N SER A 171 -3.68 17.80 11.55
CA SER A 171 -3.83 17.31 12.93
C SER A 171 -2.92 16.13 13.23
N ARG A 172 -2.53 16.07 14.51
CA ARG A 172 -1.37 15.35 15.04
C ARG A 172 -1.51 13.82 14.91
N ILE A 173 -0.45 13.21 14.40
CA ILE A 173 -0.24 11.76 14.33
C ILE A 173 0.04 11.25 15.76
N PRO A 174 -0.68 10.24 16.28
CA PRO A 174 -0.35 9.64 17.57
C PRO A 174 1.05 9.00 17.54
N PRO A 175 1.76 8.89 18.68
CA PRO A 175 3.05 8.21 18.73
C PRO A 175 2.90 6.76 18.25
N ARG A 176 3.87 6.33 17.43
CA ARG A 176 3.91 5.07 16.65
C ARG A 176 3.82 3.76 17.45
N SER A 177 3.54 3.78 18.74
CA SER A 177 3.71 2.61 19.62
C SER A 177 2.44 1.86 20.02
N CYS A 178 1.22 2.34 19.72
CA CYS A 178 0.03 1.81 20.41
C CYS A 178 -1.27 1.63 19.60
N ALA A 179 -1.29 1.66 18.26
CA ALA A 179 -2.56 1.55 17.54
C ALA A 179 -2.46 0.68 16.29
N ARG A 180 -2.73 -0.62 16.46
CA ARG A 180 -3.08 -1.51 15.35
C ARG A 180 -4.53 -1.23 14.94
N ARG A 181 -4.90 -1.51 13.69
CA ARG A 181 -6.24 -1.28 13.16
C ARG A 181 -6.87 -2.56 12.63
N LEU A 182 -8.13 -2.76 13.00
CA LEU A 182 -9.06 -3.70 12.38
C LEU A 182 -10.04 -2.91 11.52
N CYS A 183 -9.85 -2.93 10.20
CA CYS A 183 -10.63 -2.10 9.28
C CYS A 183 -12.06 -2.64 9.08
N ASP A 184 -13.06 -1.86 9.52
CA ASP A 184 -14.49 -2.16 9.42
C ASP A 184 -15.20 -1.18 8.50
N LEU A 185 -16.07 -1.71 7.65
CA LEU A 185 -16.77 -0.98 6.60
C LEU A 185 -18.25 -0.76 6.93
N SER A 186 -18.69 -0.74 8.18
CA SER A 186 -20.08 -0.32 8.47
C SER A 186 -20.39 1.07 7.88
N GLU A 187 -19.36 1.92 7.70
CA GLU A 187 -19.46 3.27 7.11
C GLU A 187 -18.29 3.49 6.14
N ALA A 188 -18.50 3.22 4.85
CA ALA A 188 -17.52 3.54 3.80
C ALA A 188 -17.67 5.01 3.38
N SER A 189 -16.59 5.77 3.46
CA SER A 189 -16.54 7.16 3.00
C SER A 189 -15.76 7.22 1.69
N ILE A 190 -16.36 7.84 0.67
CA ILE A 190 -15.77 8.01 -0.66
C ILE A 190 -15.36 9.48 -0.79
N THR A 191 -14.10 9.73 -1.16
CA THR A 191 -13.64 11.10 -1.48
C THR A 191 -13.37 11.21 -2.97
N THR A 192 -14.11 12.09 -3.63
CA THR A 192 -13.94 12.45 -5.05
C THR A 192 -13.06 13.69 -5.15
N THR A 193 -12.01 13.67 -5.95
CA THR A 193 -11.26 14.89 -6.32
C THR A 193 -11.43 15.16 -7.80
N SER A 194 -12.09 16.28 -8.14
CA SER A 194 -12.17 16.75 -9.52
C SER A 194 -10.81 17.29 -9.97
N THR A 195 -10.30 16.74 -11.07
CA THR A 195 -9.04 17.14 -11.69
C THR A 195 -9.18 18.53 -12.32
N SER A 196 -8.97 19.60 -11.54
CA SER A 196 -8.70 20.94 -12.10
C SER A 196 -8.01 21.86 -11.09
N ALA A 197 -6.75 21.58 -10.73
CA ALA A 197 -5.80 22.60 -10.24
C ALA A 197 -4.40 22.00 -10.03
N ILE A 198 -3.70 21.63 -11.11
CA ILE A 198 -2.24 21.59 -11.10
C ILE A 198 -1.78 22.73 -12.01
N THR A 199 -1.77 23.94 -11.46
CA THR A 199 -0.98 25.04 -12.00
C THR A 199 0.20 25.28 -11.07
N THR A 200 1.37 25.01 -11.63
CA THR A 200 2.72 25.36 -11.19
C THR A 200 2.78 26.54 -10.23
N SER A 201 3.29 26.29 -9.02
CA SER A 201 3.82 27.31 -8.13
C SER A 201 5.27 26.99 -7.85
N GLY A 202 6.14 27.91 -8.26
CA GLY A 202 7.59 27.78 -8.36
C GLY A 202 8.31 27.37 -7.09
N TYR A 203 9.34 26.56 -7.31
CA TYR A 203 10.46 26.35 -6.41
C TYR A 203 11.29 27.63 -6.40
N ASP A 204 11.27 28.41 -5.32
CA ASP A 204 12.19 29.53 -5.13
C ASP A 204 13.31 29.11 -4.17
N SER A 205 14.45 28.78 -4.77
CA SER A 205 15.69 28.41 -4.11
C SER A 205 16.37 29.65 -3.57
N HIS A 206 16.58 29.74 -2.25
CA HIS A 206 17.61 30.62 -1.68
C HIS A 206 18.53 29.81 -0.79
N ALA A 207 19.65 29.39 -1.38
CA ALA A 207 20.83 28.93 -0.69
C ALA A 207 21.86 30.07 -0.62
N GLY A 208 22.15 30.52 0.61
CA GLY A 208 23.44 31.01 1.13
C GLY A 208 24.11 32.24 0.51
N THR A 209 24.74 33.06 1.37
CA THR A 209 26.14 33.52 1.24
C THR A 209 26.56 34.30 2.49
N VAL A 210 27.66 33.82 3.12
CA VAL A 210 28.57 34.34 4.17
C VAL A 210 27.99 34.92 5.46
#